data_AF-A0A353YDD5-F1
#
_entry.id   AF-A0A353YDD5-F1
#
_cell.length_a   1.000
_cell.length_b   1.000
_cell.length_c   1.000
_cell.angle_alpha   90.00
_cell.angle_beta   90.00
_cell.angle_gamma   90.00
#
_symmetry.space_group_name_H-M   'P 1'
#
loop_
_entity.id
_entity.type
_entity.pdbx_description
1 polymer ?
#
loop_
_entity_poly.entity_id
_entity_poly.type
_entity_poly.pdbx_seq_one_letter_code
_entity_poly.pdbx_strand_id
1 'polypeptide(L)'
;IDLAVKEGQTLGVVGESGSGKTTLGLALLRLVSSDGPIVYLGNRIDGYDSKRMRPLRRHMQIVFQDPYGSLSPRLSVGQIIEEGLQIQAPGLSQAERTARVSRALKEVGLDPAFRDRYPHEFSGGQRQR
;
A
#
# COMPACT_ATOMS: atom_id res chain seq x y z
N ILE A 1 -5.27 23.78 0.06
CA ILE A 1 -5.77 22.80 1.05
C ILE A 1 -4.65 22.63 2.04
N ASP A 2 -4.91 22.95 3.31
CA ASP A 2 -3.91 22.91 4.36
C ASP A 2 -4.37 21.92 5.42
N LEU A 3 -3.53 20.92 5.71
CA LEU A 3 -3.81 19.89 6.71
C LEU A 3 -2.50 19.43 7.35
N ALA A 4 -2.58 19.02 8.62
CA ALA A 4 -1.48 18.44 9.36
C ALA A 4 -1.97 17.16 10.05
N VAL A 5 -1.20 16.08 9.92
CA VAL A 5 -1.46 14.79 10.57
C VAL A 5 -0.27 14.50 11.47
N LYS A 6 -0.53 14.32 12.77
CA LYS A 6 0.51 13.97 13.75
C LYS A 6 0.78 12.47 13.74
N GLU A 7 1.92 12.07 14.29
CA GLU A 7 2.23 10.66 14.51
C GLU A 7 1.12 9.98 15.35
N GLY A 8 0.72 8.78 14.92
CA GLY A 8 -0.37 8.02 15.55
C GLY A 8 -1.78 8.56 15.29
N GLN A 9 -1.93 9.68 14.56
CA GLN A 9 -3.23 10.24 14.24
C GLN A 9 -3.84 9.59 13.00
N THR A 10 -5.14 9.30 13.07
CA THR A 10 -5.94 8.93 11.89
C THR A 10 -6.72 10.14 11.40
N LEU A 11 -6.63 10.46 10.11
CA LEU A 11 -7.40 11.54 9.48
C LEU A 11 -8.42 10.93 8.50
N GLY A 12 -9.71 11.19 8.75
CA GLY A 12 -10.78 10.90 7.81
C GLY A 12 -11.02 12.08 6.87
N VAL A 13 -11.06 11.83 5.56
CA VAL A 13 -11.41 12.85 4.55
C VAL A 13 -12.75 12.46 3.90
N VAL A 14 -13.76 13.29 4.11
CA VAL A 14 -15.14 13.06 3.63
C VAL A 14 -15.57 14.13 2.64
N GLY A 15 -16.49 13.78 1.74
CA GLY A 15 -17.00 14.67 0.69
C GLY A 15 -17.68 13.89 -0.42
N GLU A 16 -18.46 14.59 -1.25
CA GLU A 16 -19.23 14.00 -2.36
C GLU A 16 -18.35 13.31 -3.41
N SER A 17 -18.95 12.45 -4.25
CA SER A 17 -18.22 11.85 -5.37
C SER A 17 -17.59 12.94 -6.26
N GLY A 18 -16.35 12.74 -6.69
CA GLY A 18 -15.63 13.74 -7.49
C GLY A 18 -15.05 14.93 -6.73
N SER A 19 -15.23 15.04 -5.41
CA SER A 19 -14.72 16.17 -4.61
C SER A 19 -13.18 16.25 -4.44
N GLY A 20 -12.42 15.38 -5.12
CA GLY A 20 -10.95 15.39 -5.08
C GLY A 20 -10.29 14.61 -3.94
N LYS A 21 -11.03 13.81 -3.15
CA LYS A 21 -10.47 13.00 -2.03
C LYS A 21 -9.34 12.07 -2.49
N THR A 22 -9.57 11.32 -3.57
CA THR A 22 -8.57 10.41 -4.15
C THR A 22 -7.36 11.19 -4.64
N THR A 23 -7.59 12.34 -5.31
CA THR A 23 -6.52 13.23 -5.77
C THR A 23 -5.66 13.73 -4.61
N LEU A 24 -6.29 14.11 -3.48
CA LEU A 24 -5.57 14.55 -2.28
C LEU A 24 -4.67 13.43 -1.72
N GLY A 25 -5.20 12.21 -1.56
CA GLY A 25 -4.42 11.07 -1.09
C GLY A 25 -3.23 10.75 -2.00
N LEU A 26 -3.46 10.72 -3.32
CA LEU A 26 -2.41 10.47 -4.31
C LEU A 26 -1.37 11.61 -4.34
N ALA A 27 -1.78 12.86 -4.18
CA ALA A 27 -0.90 14.02 -4.12
C ALA A 27 0.01 13.98 -2.88
N LEU A 28 -0.54 13.70 -1.70
CA LEU A 28 0.21 13.53 -0.46
C LEU A 28 1.26 12.42 -0.58
N LEU A 29 0.93 11.34 -1.29
CA LEU A 29 1.84 10.26 -1.59
C LEU A 29 2.79 10.54 -2.76
N ARG A 30 2.78 11.72 -3.39
CA ARG A 30 3.61 12.02 -4.58
C ARG A 30 3.43 10.99 -5.70
N LEU A 31 2.18 10.58 -5.96
CA LEU A 31 1.80 9.72 -7.09
C LEU A 31 1.20 10.52 -8.25
N VAL A 32 0.79 11.78 -7.99
CA VAL A 32 0.38 12.77 -8.98
C VAL A 32 1.09 14.09 -8.70
N SER A 33 1.18 14.97 -9.71
CA SER A 33 1.69 16.33 -9.53
C SER A 33 0.74 17.16 -8.67
N SER A 34 1.32 18.07 -7.88
CA SER A 34 0.58 18.97 -7.00
C SER A 34 1.43 20.21 -6.72
N ASP A 35 0.77 21.34 -6.49
CA ASP A 35 1.40 22.57 -6.04
C ASP A 35 1.28 22.71 -4.51
N GLY A 36 2.28 23.36 -3.92
CA GLY A 36 2.37 23.57 -2.48
C GLY A 36 3.33 22.61 -1.76
N PRO A 37 3.78 22.97 -0.55
CA PRO A 37 4.74 22.17 0.21
C PRO A 37 4.10 20.88 0.73
N ILE A 38 4.84 19.77 0.63
CA ILE A 38 4.47 18.50 1.25
C ILE A 38 5.60 18.10 2.18
N VAL A 39 5.32 18.02 3.48
CA VAL A 39 6.31 17.71 4.52
C VAL A 39 6.02 16.34 5.14
N TYR A 40 6.97 15.42 5.02
CA TYR A 40 6.91 14.10 5.65
C TYR A 40 8.02 13.96 6.69
N LEU A 41 7.62 13.78 7.96
CA LEU A 41 8.55 13.67 9.11
C LEU A 41 9.64 14.76 9.11
N GLY A 42 9.22 16.02 8.90
CA GLY A 42 10.12 17.19 8.85
C GLY A 42 10.83 17.43 7.51
N ASN A 43 10.74 16.51 6.55
CA ASN A 43 11.39 16.63 5.24
C ASN A 43 10.42 17.11 4.18
N ARG A 44 10.76 18.16 3.44
CA ARG A 44 10.01 18.58 2.24
C ARG A 44 10.23 17.59 1.10
N ILE A 45 9.16 16.98 0.60
CA ILE A 45 9.19 15.95 -0.44
C ILE A 45 8.52 16.40 -1.75
N ASP A 46 7.94 17.60 -1.78
CA ASP A 46 7.28 18.19 -2.96
C ASP A 46 8.23 18.34 -4.17
N GLY A 47 9.54 18.46 -3.94
CA GLY A 47 10.57 18.50 -4.98
C GLY A 47 11.33 17.19 -5.22
N TYR A 48 10.92 16.07 -4.60
CA TYR A 48 11.66 14.81 -4.75
C TYR A 48 11.38 14.16 -6.10
N ASP A 49 12.45 13.68 -6.74
CA ASP A 49 12.37 12.80 -7.90
C ASP A 49 12.07 11.35 -7.48
N SER A 50 11.89 10.46 -8.46
CA SER A 50 11.60 9.05 -8.22
C SER A 50 12.69 8.35 -7.39
N LYS A 51 13.96 8.74 -7.55
CA LYS A 51 15.10 8.13 -6.83
C LYS A 51 15.07 8.51 -5.35
N ARG A 52 14.80 9.78 -5.02
CA ARG A 52 14.67 10.27 -3.64
C ARG A 52 13.37 9.82 -2.98
N MET A 53 12.30 9.61 -3.76
CA MET A 53 11.06 9.04 -3.24
C MET A 53 11.15 7.55 -2.95
N ARG A 54 11.95 6.78 -3.69
CA ARG A 54 12.00 5.31 -3.60
C ARG A 54 12.21 4.79 -2.17
N PRO A 55 13.16 5.31 -1.36
CA PRO A 55 13.32 4.87 0.03
C PRO A 55 12.12 5.18 0.94
N LEU A 56 11.33 6.22 0.62
CA LEU A 56 10.15 6.62 1.40
C LEU A 56 8.94 5.74 1.10
N ARG A 57 8.88 5.10 -0.09
CA ARG A 57 7.76 4.24 -0.49
C ARG A 57 7.47 3.12 0.50
N ARG A 58 8.50 2.57 1.16
CA ARG A 58 8.30 1.54 2.20
C ARG A 58 7.51 2.02 3.43
N HIS A 59 7.52 3.33 3.69
CA HIS A 59 6.81 3.96 4.81
C HIS A 59 5.48 4.60 4.39
N MET A 60 5.14 4.54 3.09
CA MET A 60 3.99 5.21 2.48
C MET A 60 3.22 4.19 1.63
N GLN A 61 2.45 3.33 2.30
CA GLN A 61 1.64 2.32 1.63
C GLN A 61 0.26 2.89 1.25
N ILE A 62 -0.27 2.43 0.13
CA ILE A 62 -1.61 2.78 -0.35
C ILE A 62 -2.42 1.50 -0.56
N VAL A 63 -3.70 1.58 -0.19
CA VAL A 63 -4.73 0.61 -0.58
C VAL A 63 -5.70 1.35 -1.49
N PHE A 64 -5.86 0.88 -2.73
CA PHE A 64 -6.71 1.52 -3.72
C PHE A 64 -8.19 1.21 -3.49
N GLN A 65 -9.08 2.08 -4.00
CA GLN A 65 -10.54 1.92 -3.87
C GLN A 65 -11.07 0.65 -4.56
N ASP A 66 -10.48 0.29 -5.69
CA ASP A 66 -10.62 -1.04 -6.29
C ASP A 66 -9.34 -1.83 -6.01
N PRO A 67 -9.23 -2.49 -4.83
CA PRO A 67 -8.07 -3.32 -4.55
C PRO A 67 -8.02 -4.53 -5.51
N TYR A 68 -9.16 -4.94 -6.08
CA TYR A 68 -9.27 -6.15 -6.88
C TYR A 68 -8.63 -6.01 -8.26
N GLY A 69 -8.84 -4.88 -8.92
CA GLY A 69 -8.19 -4.57 -10.20
C GLY A 69 -6.66 -4.51 -10.12
N SER A 70 -6.09 -4.39 -8.92
CA SER A 70 -4.64 -4.35 -8.68
C SER A 70 -4.00 -5.74 -8.46
N LEU A 71 -4.80 -6.78 -8.23
CA LEU A 71 -4.30 -8.14 -8.02
C LEU A 71 -4.14 -8.87 -9.35
N SER A 72 -2.94 -9.36 -9.64
CA SER A 72 -2.71 -10.18 -10.83
C SER A 72 -3.51 -11.49 -10.73
N PRO A 73 -4.41 -11.80 -11.68
CA PRO A 73 -5.19 -13.04 -11.63
C PRO A 73 -4.35 -14.28 -11.94
N ARG A 74 -3.10 -14.08 -12.39
CA ARG A 74 -2.16 -15.14 -12.77
C ARG A 74 -1.25 -15.57 -11.63
N LEU A 75 -1.26 -14.84 -10.52
CA LEU A 75 -0.42 -15.09 -9.36
C LEU A 75 -1.27 -15.60 -8.21
N SER A 76 -0.72 -16.51 -7.41
CA SER A 76 -1.31 -16.87 -6.13
C SER A 76 -1.22 -15.69 -5.15
N VAL A 77 -2.06 -15.68 -4.12
CA VAL A 77 -2.02 -14.64 -3.08
C VAL A 77 -0.64 -14.58 -2.42
N GLY A 78 -0.01 -15.73 -2.20
CA GLY A 78 1.35 -15.79 -1.68
C GLY A 78 2.37 -15.13 -2.59
N GLN A 79 2.28 -15.36 -3.91
CA GLN A 79 3.15 -14.71 -4.89
C GLN A 79 2.93 -13.19 -4.95
N ILE A 80 1.68 -12.73 -4.88
CA ILE A 80 1.36 -11.29 -4.87
C ILE A 80 1.97 -10.60 -3.64
N ILE A 81 1.78 -11.19 -2.45
CA ILE A 81 2.35 -10.64 -1.21
C ILE A 81 3.89 -10.69 -1.26
N GLU A 82 4.45 -11.78 -1.79
CA GLU A 82 5.90 -11.95 -1.92
C GLU A 82 6.53 -10.93 -2.88
N GLU A 83 5.88 -10.58 -3.98
CA GLU A 83 6.36 -9.57 -4.93
C GLU A 83 6.64 -8.23 -4.23
N GLY A 84 5.74 -7.80 -3.34
CA GLY A 84 5.95 -6.62 -2.51
C GLY A 84 7.18 -6.74 -1.60
N LEU A 85 7.40 -7.91 -1.02
CA LEU A 85 8.57 -8.19 -0.16
C LEU A 85 9.88 -8.20 -0.95
N GLN A 86 9.88 -8.71 -2.18
CA GLN A 86 11.04 -8.72 -3.07
C GLN A 86 11.53 -7.30 -3.36
N ILE A 87 10.61 -6.36 -3.56
CA ILE A 87 10.91 -4.97 -3.88
C ILE A 87 11.33 -4.19 -2.62
N GLN A 88 10.61 -4.37 -1.51
CA GLN A 88 10.78 -3.56 -0.30
C GLN A 88 11.82 -4.13 0.70
N ALA A 89 12.08 -5.43 0.65
CA ALA A 89 12.99 -6.14 1.54
C ALA A 89 13.84 -7.18 0.76
N PRO A 90 14.69 -6.73 -0.20
CA PRO A 90 15.42 -7.62 -1.10
C PRO A 90 16.38 -8.58 -0.39
N GLY A 91 16.85 -8.25 0.83
CA GLY A 91 17.75 -9.08 1.62
C GLY A 91 17.13 -10.31 2.27
N LEU A 92 15.81 -10.52 2.15
CA LEU A 92 15.15 -11.70 2.71
C LEU A 92 15.37 -12.94 1.84
N SER A 93 15.72 -14.04 2.49
CA SER A 93 15.71 -15.38 1.90
C SER A 93 14.29 -15.84 1.56
N GLN A 94 14.18 -16.89 0.73
CA GLN A 94 12.89 -17.47 0.36
C GLN A 94 12.09 -17.95 1.57
N ALA A 95 12.77 -18.57 2.55
CA ALA A 95 12.14 -19.05 3.78
C ALA A 95 11.58 -17.89 4.62
N GLU A 96 12.34 -16.79 4.76
CA GLU A 96 11.89 -15.61 5.50
C GLU A 96 10.71 -14.91 4.82
N ARG A 97 10.71 -14.83 3.48
CA ARG A 97 9.57 -14.29 2.73
C ARG A 97 8.33 -15.13 2.94
N THR A 98 8.46 -16.45 2.82
CA THR A 98 7.35 -17.39 3.04
C THR A 98 6.77 -17.27 4.46
N ALA A 99 7.63 -17.12 5.46
CA ALA A 99 7.22 -16.90 6.84
C ALA A 99 6.47 -15.57 7.02
N ARG A 100 6.95 -14.49 6.37
CA ARG A 100 6.28 -13.17 6.39
C ARG A 100 4.93 -13.19 5.67
N VAL A 101 4.82 -13.86 4.53
CA VAL A 101 3.54 -14.05 3.82
C VAL A 101 2.54 -14.76 4.74
N SER A 102 2.95 -15.88 5.34
CA SER A 102 2.10 -16.64 6.28
C SER A 102 1.66 -15.80 7.47
N ARG A 103 2.55 -14.94 7.99
CA ARG A 103 2.24 -14.03 9.08
C ARG A 103 1.24 -12.94 8.66
N ALA A 104 1.45 -12.31 7.50
CA ALA A 104 0.54 -11.29 6.99
C ALA A 104 -0.88 -11.84 6.81
N LEU A 105 -1.03 -13.04 6.25
CA LEU A 105 -2.32 -13.72 6.12
C LEU A 105 -3.00 -13.90 7.50
N LYS A 106 -2.27 -14.33 8.52
CA LYS A 106 -2.82 -14.45 9.88
C LYS A 106 -3.25 -13.11 10.46
N GLU A 107 -2.46 -12.05 10.29
CA GLU A 107 -2.74 -10.71 10.82
C GLU A 107 -4.05 -10.14 10.26
N VAL A 108 -4.42 -10.52 9.03
CA VAL A 108 -5.69 -10.14 8.39
C VAL A 108 -6.80 -11.21 8.53
N GLY A 109 -6.56 -12.23 9.36
CA GLY A 109 -7.55 -13.27 9.68
C GLY A 109 -7.82 -14.25 8.54
N LEU A 110 -6.80 -14.56 7.73
CA LEU A 110 -6.81 -15.59 6.69
C LEU A 110 -5.90 -16.76 7.09
N ASP A 111 -6.26 -17.97 6.65
CA ASP A 111 -5.45 -19.17 6.88
C ASP A 111 -4.19 -19.11 5.99
N PRO A 112 -2.97 -19.25 6.55
CA PRO A 112 -1.74 -19.36 5.77
C PRO A 112 -1.75 -20.43 4.69
N ALA A 113 -2.54 -21.50 4.87
CA ALA A 113 -2.73 -22.55 3.87
C ALA A 113 -3.35 -22.01 2.57
N PHE A 114 -3.98 -20.83 2.61
CA PHE A 114 -4.56 -20.19 1.43
C PHE A 114 -3.54 -19.45 0.56
N ARG A 115 -2.26 -19.39 0.94
CA ARG A 115 -1.21 -18.71 0.16
C ARG A 115 -1.12 -19.19 -1.30
N ASP A 116 -1.46 -20.45 -1.55
CA ASP A 116 -1.35 -21.08 -2.88
C ASP A 116 -2.63 -20.88 -3.70
N ARG A 117 -3.66 -20.27 -3.13
CA ARG A 117 -4.92 -19.92 -3.82
C ARG A 117 -4.76 -18.65 -4.63
N TYR A 118 -5.56 -18.53 -5.68
CA TYR A 118 -5.66 -17.38 -6.55
C TYR A 118 -6.73 -16.39 -6.08
N PRO A 119 -6.63 -15.10 -6.44
CA PRO A 119 -7.58 -14.07 -6.01
C PRO A 119 -9.05 -14.42 -6.24
N HIS A 120 -9.38 -15.11 -7.34
CA HIS A 120 -10.75 -15.47 -7.68
C HIS A 120 -11.39 -16.49 -6.71
N GLU A 121 -10.58 -17.21 -5.93
CA GLU A 121 -11.03 -18.21 -4.95
C GLU A 121 -11.42 -17.61 -3.59
N PHE A 122 -11.25 -16.30 -3.42
CA PHE A 122 -11.60 -15.56 -2.21
C PHE A 122 -12.89 -14.78 -2.38
N SER A 123 -13.66 -14.62 -1.30
CA SER A 123 -14.77 -13.66 -1.24
C SER A 123 -14.27 -12.21 -1.30
N GLY A 124 -15.14 -11.25 -1.64
CA GLY A 124 -14.75 -9.84 -1.69
C GLY A 124 -14.12 -9.33 -0.39
N GLY A 125 -14.74 -9.63 0.76
CA GLY A 125 -14.20 -9.27 2.07
C GLY A 125 -12.93 -10.03 2.47
N GLN A 126 -12.63 -11.17 1.86
CA GLN A 126 -11.33 -11.81 2.04
C GLN A 126 -10.26 -11.19 1.15
N ARG A 127 -10.60 -10.76 -0.07
CA ARG A 127 -9.66 -10.06 -0.96
C ARG A 127 -9.31 -8.65 -0.47
N GLN A 128 -10.20 -8.01 0.27
CA GLN A 128 -9.96 -6.70 0.89
C GLN A 128 -9.00 -6.79 2.09
N ARG A 129 -8.95 -7.96 2.74
CA ARG A 129 -8.10 -8.25 3.88
C ARG A 129 -6.73 -8.68 3.40
#